data_AF-A0A401Q627-F1
#
_entry.id   AF-A0A401Q627-F1
#
_cell.length_a   1.000
_cell.length_b   1.000
_cell.length_c   1.000
_cell.angle_alpha   90.00
_cell.angle_beta   90.00
_cell.angle_gamma   90.00
#
_symmetry.space_group_name_H-M   'P 1'
#
loop_
_entity.id
_entity.type
_entity.pdbx_description
1 polymer ?
#
loop_
_entity_poly.entity_id
_entity_poly.type
_entity_poly.pdbx_seq_one_letter_code
_entity_poly.pdbx_strand_id
1 'polypeptide(L)'
;NSRSCNCYKPLDRCKHKISPQEFKFSYYNQEHKTLYHCDCTKRLAKRMRRVKVKPVAQQLLEFVSASCFRLRSVLRNCSKGERRLCEKQLRSTVAVLSKPQHLQKILKVQRSVDESLYPLTEQQERGINGTSVGTNSDKLYNKCLQITQALTVKT
;
A
#
# COMPACT_ATOMS: atom_id res chain seq x y z
N ASN A 1 -10.49 -15.55 -13.57
CA ASN A 1 -9.17 -16.23 -13.61
C ASN A 1 -8.42 -16.00 -12.29
N SER A 2 -8.54 -16.91 -11.31
CA SER A 2 -8.05 -16.75 -9.91
C SER A 2 -6.52 -16.80 -9.76
N ARG A 3 -5.79 -17.29 -10.77
CA ARG A 3 -4.31 -17.40 -10.72
C ARG A 3 -3.62 -16.05 -10.65
N SER A 4 -4.23 -15.00 -11.21
CA SER A 4 -3.70 -13.64 -11.19
C SER A 4 -3.63 -13.06 -9.77
N CYS A 5 -4.63 -13.36 -8.93
CA CYS A 5 -4.70 -12.89 -7.54
C CYS A 5 -3.59 -13.42 -6.64
N ASN A 6 -2.95 -14.53 -7.00
CA ASN A 6 -1.80 -15.06 -6.27
C ASN A 6 -0.63 -14.08 -6.19
N CYS A 7 -0.62 -13.01 -6.98
CA CYS A 7 0.39 -11.97 -6.85
C CYS A 7 0.33 -11.17 -5.54
N TYR A 8 -0.82 -11.14 -4.88
CA TYR A 8 -1.04 -10.40 -3.64
C TYR A 8 -0.69 -11.18 -2.37
N LYS A 9 -0.72 -12.52 -2.40
CA LYS A 9 -0.40 -13.37 -1.23
C LYS A 9 0.92 -13.01 -0.52
N PRO A 10 2.04 -12.73 -1.21
CA PRO A 10 3.26 -12.29 -0.54
C PRO A 10 3.15 -10.89 0.08
N LEU A 11 2.37 -10.00 -0.52
CA LEU A 11 2.14 -8.66 0.02
C LEU A 11 1.27 -8.73 1.28
N ASP A 12 0.25 -9.60 1.29
CA ASP A 12 -0.58 -9.86 2.47
C ASP A 12 0.22 -10.40 3.66
N ARG A 13 1.29 -11.15 3.38
CA ARG A 13 2.23 -11.67 4.39
C ARG A 13 3.31 -10.67 4.81
N CYS A 14 3.29 -9.44 4.30
CA CYS A 14 4.27 -8.43 4.70
C CYS A 14 4.09 -8.08 6.18
N LYS A 15 5.09 -8.44 7.00
CA LYS A 15 5.09 -8.18 8.46
C LYS A 15 5.11 -6.67 8.78
N HIS A 16 5.74 -5.88 7.90
CA HIS A 16 5.89 -4.45 8.06
C HIS A 16 4.94 -3.72 7.11
N LYS A 17 3.77 -3.36 7.65
CA LYS A 17 2.75 -2.53 7.01
C LYS A 17 2.16 -1.56 8.04
N ILE A 18 1.66 -0.42 7.54
CA ILE A 18 0.93 0.59 8.30
C ILE A 18 -0.40 0.78 7.58
N SER A 19 -1.49 0.35 8.22
CA SER A 19 -2.86 0.45 7.72
C SER A 19 -3.30 1.91 7.60
N PRO A 20 -4.40 2.18 6.87
CA PRO A 20 -4.97 3.52 6.80
C PRO A 20 -5.29 4.05 8.21
N GLN A 21 -4.97 5.31 8.47
CA GLN A 21 -5.20 5.96 9.76
C GLN A 21 -4.54 5.22 10.96
N GLU A 22 -3.54 4.39 10.73
CA GLU A 22 -2.78 3.69 11.79
C GLU A 22 -1.51 4.49 12.16
N PHE A 23 -1.22 4.60 13.45
CA PHE A 23 0.08 5.05 13.95
C PHE A 23 1.00 3.86 14.23
N LYS A 24 2.12 3.77 13.52
CA LYS A 24 3.08 2.67 13.70
C LYS A 24 4.48 3.08 13.26
N PHE A 25 5.51 2.52 13.89
CA PHE A 25 6.92 2.84 13.60
C PHE A 25 7.17 4.37 13.62
N SER A 26 6.58 5.05 14.61
CA SER A 26 6.65 6.52 14.75
C SER A 26 6.15 7.30 13.53
N TYR A 27 5.23 6.74 12.76
CA TYR A 27 4.63 7.39 11.60
C TYR A 27 3.11 7.20 11.62
N TYR A 28 2.37 8.30 11.42
CA TYR A 28 0.92 8.27 11.26
C TYR A 28 0.55 8.19 9.77
N ASN A 29 -0.15 7.14 9.37
CA ASN A 29 -0.61 7.01 7.99
C ASN A 29 -1.89 7.80 7.73
N GLN A 30 -1.76 9.02 7.21
CA GLN A 30 -2.90 9.86 6.82
C GLN A 30 -3.59 9.38 5.54
N GLU A 31 -2.99 8.46 4.77
CA GLU A 31 -3.59 7.95 3.54
C GLU A 31 -4.74 6.98 3.85
N HIS A 32 -5.72 6.93 2.96
CA HIS A 32 -6.73 5.85 2.94
C HIS A 32 -6.18 4.52 2.41
N LYS A 33 -4.88 4.47 2.08
CA LYS A 33 -4.18 3.33 1.50
C LYS A 33 -3.19 2.75 2.50
N THR A 34 -2.93 1.46 2.41
CA THR A 34 -1.94 0.80 3.28
C THR A 34 -0.54 1.10 2.76
N LEU A 35 0.33 1.57 3.67
CA LEU A 35 1.77 1.68 3.43
C LEU A 35 2.42 0.33 3.70
N TYR A 36 3.24 -0.14 2.76
CA TYR A 36 3.98 -1.39 2.89
C TYR A 36 5.48 -1.16 2.87
N HIS A 37 6.23 -2.13 3.40
CA HIS A 37 7.68 -2.14 3.26
C HIS A 37 8.12 -2.14 1.80
N CYS A 38 9.15 -1.36 1.47
CA CYS A 38 9.63 -1.22 0.10
C CYS A 38 10.03 -2.53 -0.58
N ASP A 39 10.57 -3.50 0.17
CA ASP A 39 10.91 -4.81 -0.41
C ASP A 39 9.65 -5.64 -0.72
N CYS A 40 8.59 -5.49 0.08
CA CYS A 40 7.31 -6.15 -0.19
C CYS A 40 6.70 -5.59 -1.49
N THR A 41 6.70 -4.27 -1.68
CA THR A 41 6.17 -3.63 -2.89
C THR A 41 7.04 -3.89 -4.12
N LYS A 42 8.37 -4.00 -3.96
CA LYS A 42 9.29 -4.39 -5.03
C LYS A 42 9.04 -5.83 -5.50
N ARG A 43 8.80 -6.76 -4.58
CA ARG A 43 8.44 -8.15 -4.91
C ARG A 43 7.10 -8.24 -5.65
N LEU A 44 6.10 -7.46 -5.21
CA LEU A 44 4.83 -7.33 -5.92
C LEU A 44 5.05 -6.83 -7.36
N ALA A 45 5.81 -5.74 -7.54
CA ALA A 45 6.14 -5.18 -8.84
C ALA A 45 6.69 -6.21 -9.83
N LYS A 46 7.67 -7.00 -9.38
CA LYS A 46 8.31 -8.04 -10.19
C LYS A 46 7.31 -9.12 -10.62
N ARG A 47 6.40 -9.50 -9.73
CA ARG A 47 5.39 -10.54 -10.02
C ARG A 47 4.30 -10.00 -10.94
N MET A 48 3.84 -8.77 -10.71
CA MET A 48 2.86 -8.07 -11.54
C MET A 48 3.28 -8.01 -13.01
N ARG A 49 4.56 -7.72 -13.29
CA ARG A 49 5.11 -7.72 -14.65
C ARG A 49 5.03 -9.09 -15.34
N ARG A 50 5.11 -10.19 -14.59
CA ARG A 50 5.09 -11.55 -15.14
C ARG A 50 3.68 -12.03 -15.51
N VAL A 51 2.66 -11.60 -14.76
CA VAL A 51 1.30 -12.16 -14.86
C VAL A 51 0.35 -11.29 -15.71
N LYS A 52 0.81 -10.13 -16.23
CA LYS A 52 0.03 -9.20 -17.08
C LYS A 52 -1.39 -8.87 -16.54
N VAL A 53 -1.56 -8.74 -15.22
CA VAL A 53 -2.87 -8.61 -14.53
C VAL A 53 -3.38 -7.17 -14.53
N LYS A 54 -3.48 -6.50 -15.69
CA LYS A 54 -3.72 -5.04 -15.71
C LYS A 54 -5.04 -4.58 -15.05
N PRO A 55 -6.23 -5.13 -15.38
CA PRO A 55 -7.50 -4.54 -14.93
C PRO A 55 -7.74 -4.76 -13.42
N VAL A 56 -7.66 -6.02 -12.98
CA VAL A 56 -7.89 -6.38 -11.57
C VAL A 56 -6.81 -5.79 -10.66
N ALA A 57 -5.58 -5.64 -11.16
CA ALA A 57 -4.53 -5.06 -10.32
C ALA A 57 -4.63 -3.56 -10.15
N GLN A 58 -5.15 -2.83 -11.13
CA GLN A 58 -5.37 -1.40 -11.00
C GLN A 58 -6.27 -1.09 -9.82
N GLN A 59 -7.41 -1.76 -9.73
CA GLN A 59 -8.39 -1.56 -8.66
C GLN A 59 -7.85 -2.00 -7.29
N LEU A 60 -7.04 -3.06 -7.23
CA LEU A 60 -6.44 -3.50 -5.97
C LEU A 60 -5.28 -2.64 -5.50
N LEU A 61 -4.56 -2.02 -6.43
CA LEU A 61 -3.49 -1.08 -6.11
C LEU A 61 -4.04 0.25 -5.58
N GLU A 62 -5.35 0.50 -5.65
CA GLU A 62 -5.96 1.60 -4.91
C GLU A 62 -5.88 1.39 -3.40
N PHE A 63 -5.76 0.16 -2.91
CA PHE A 63 -5.56 -0.12 -1.48
C PHE A 63 -4.09 -0.01 -1.05
N VAL A 64 -3.15 0.11 -2.01
CA VAL A 64 -1.70 0.17 -1.77
C VAL A 64 -1.22 1.59 -2.02
N SER A 65 -0.54 2.19 -1.05
CA SER A 65 0.04 3.53 -1.22
C SER A 65 1.01 3.58 -2.40
N ALA A 66 1.08 4.75 -3.06
CA ALA A 66 2.13 5.05 -4.05
C ALA A 66 3.53 5.15 -3.41
N SER A 67 3.56 5.31 -2.10
CA SER A 67 4.76 5.34 -1.27
C SER A 67 5.00 3.98 -0.60
N CYS A 68 6.25 3.72 -0.25
CA CYS A 68 6.63 2.61 0.62
C CYS A 68 7.56 3.11 1.71
N PHE A 69 7.75 2.34 2.77
CA PHE A 69 8.68 2.71 3.83
C PHE A 69 9.78 1.67 4.04
N ARG A 70 10.88 2.11 4.64
CA ARG A 70 11.91 1.26 5.25
C ARG A 70 11.98 1.57 6.74
N LEU A 71 12.25 0.57 7.55
CA LEU A 71 12.52 0.77 8.97
C LEU A 71 13.96 1.24 9.14
N ARG A 72 14.15 2.31 9.91
CA ARG A 72 15.47 2.78 10.34
C ARG A 72 15.52 2.81 11.86
N SER A 73 16.64 2.38 12.41
CA SER A 73 16.94 2.59 13.82
C SER A 73 17.56 3.97 13.98
N VAL A 74 16.95 4.81 14.81
CA VAL A 74 17.45 6.14 15.15
C VAL A 74 17.67 6.24 16.64
N LEU A 75 18.70 7.01 17.02
CA LEU A 75 18.92 7.37 18.42
C LEU A 75 17.85 8.40 18.82
N ARG A 76 17.16 8.18 19.94
CA ARG A 76 16.33 9.25 20.52
C ARG A 76 17.24 10.37 21.04
N ASN A 77 16.78 11.60 20.92
CA ASN A 77 17.44 12.73 21.54
C ASN A 77 17.34 12.58 23.07
N CYS A 78 18.47 12.41 23.76
CA CYS A 78 18.50 12.46 25.22
C CYS A 78 18.65 13.91 25.68
N SER A 79 17.87 14.30 26.68
CA SER A 79 18.10 15.52 27.44
C SER A 79 19.50 15.48 28.08
N LYS A 80 20.21 16.61 28.10
CA LYS A 80 21.63 16.68 28.53
C LYS A 80 21.89 16.11 29.95
N GLY A 81 20.88 16.05 30.81
CA GLY A 81 20.93 15.60 32.21
C GLY A 81 20.83 14.09 32.45
N GLU A 82 20.43 13.27 31.48
CA GLU A 82 20.13 11.83 31.70
C GLU A 82 20.99 10.89 30.83
N ARG A 83 22.06 11.41 30.20
CA ARG A 83 22.87 10.68 29.20
C ARG A 83 23.33 9.29 29.64
N ARG A 84 23.70 9.09 30.93
CA ARG A 84 24.18 7.79 31.45
C ARG A 84 23.08 6.73 31.63
N LEU A 85 21.83 7.14 31.88
CA LEU A 85 20.66 6.24 31.98
C LEU A 85 20.12 5.89 30.59
N CYS A 86 20.23 6.84 29.67
CA CYS A 86 19.69 6.81 28.31
C CYS A 86 20.52 5.93 27.34
N GLU A 87 21.80 5.69 27.66
CA GLU A 87 22.79 5.04 26.78
C GLU A 87 22.44 3.57 26.44
N LYS A 88 21.69 2.88 27.32
CA LYS A 88 21.36 1.46 27.16
C LYS A 88 20.03 1.19 26.43
N GLN A 89 19.21 2.22 26.15
CA GLN A 89 17.83 2.05 25.64
C GLN A 89 17.47 2.92 24.42
N LEU A 90 18.46 3.50 23.73
CA LEU A 90 18.22 4.68 22.90
C LEU A 90 17.66 4.49 21.48
N ARG A 91 17.36 3.26 21.06
CA ARG A 91 17.04 3.00 19.65
C ARG A 91 15.54 2.92 19.43
N SER A 92 14.99 3.93 18.75
CA SER A 92 13.65 3.89 18.17
C SER A 92 13.70 3.33 16.76
N THR A 93 12.68 2.57 16.37
CA THR A 93 12.48 2.19 14.98
C THR A 93 11.48 3.14 14.33
N VAL A 94 11.92 3.87 13.31
CA VAL A 94 11.10 4.83 12.56
C VAL A 94 10.87 4.36 11.12
N ALA A 95 9.68 4.62 10.59
CA ALA A 95 9.38 4.43 9.18
C ALA A 95 9.88 5.64 8.38
N VAL A 96 10.74 5.39 7.39
CA VAL A 96 11.19 6.39 6.43
C VAL A 96 10.55 6.11 5.08
N LEU A 97 9.70 7.02 4.64
CA LEU A 97 8.97 6.89 3.38
C LEU A 97 9.86 7.18 2.18
N SER A 98 9.51 6.55 1.07
CA SER A 98 10.09 6.78 -0.24
C SER A 98 9.02 6.58 -1.31
N LYS A 99 9.17 7.26 -2.44
CA LYS A 99 8.31 7.13 -3.62
C LYS A 99 9.04 6.33 -4.69
N PRO A 100 9.05 4.99 -4.64
CA PRO A 100 9.90 4.23 -5.52
C PRO A 100 9.37 4.20 -6.95
N GLN A 101 10.28 4.27 -7.93
CA GLN A 101 9.93 4.23 -9.35
C GLN A 101 9.17 2.96 -9.74
N HIS A 102 9.38 1.82 -9.07
CA HIS A 102 8.65 0.59 -9.40
C HIS A 102 7.16 0.72 -9.09
N LEU A 103 6.76 1.37 -8.00
CA LEU A 103 5.34 1.62 -7.72
C LEU A 103 4.79 2.68 -8.66
N GLN A 104 5.53 3.76 -8.90
CA GLN A 104 5.11 4.78 -9.85
C GLN A 104 4.87 4.19 -11.25
N LYS A 105 5.70 3.25 -11.71
CA LYS A 105 5.49 2.58 -13.02
C LYS A 105 4.26 1.68 -13.03
N ILE A 106 3.98 0.97 -11.94
CA ILE A 106 2.78 0.14 -11.85
C ILE A 106 1.53 1.02 -11.80
N LEU A 107 1.58 2.13 -11.07
CA LEU A 107 0.47 3.07 -10.95
C LEU A 107 0.31 3.95 -12.19
N LYS A 108 1.38 4.37 -12.87
CA LYS A 108 1.30 5.13 -14.14
C LYS A 108 0.74 4.29 -15.29
N VAL A 109 0.94 2.97 -15.28
CA VAL A 109 0.24 2.07 -16.22
C VAL A 109 -1.29 2.17 -16.07
N GLN A 110 -1.82 2.68 -14.95
CA GLN A 110 -3.25 2.97 -14.76
C GLN A 110 -3.70 4.14 -15.67
N ARG A 111 -2.94 5.23 -15.76
CA ARG A 111 -3.32 6.42 -16.55
C ARG A 111 -3.37 6.16 -18.05
N SER A 112 -2.44 5.36 -18.58
CA SER A 112 -2.42 5.05 -20.02
C SER A 112 -3.51 4.07 -20.47
N VAL A 113 -4.24 3.43 -19.55
CA VAL A 113 -5.37 2.55 -19.86
C VAL A 113 -6.70 3.28 -19.74
N ASP A 114 -6.80 4.27 -18.84
CA ASP A 114 -7.97 5.17 -18.75
C ASP A 114 -8.13 6.07 -19.99
N GLU A 115 -7.02 6.51 -20.57
CA GLU A 115 -7.02 7.46 -21.70
C GLU A 115 -7.60 6.87 -23.00
N SER A 116 -7.84 5.55 -23.06
CA SER A 116 -8.42 4.91 -24.25
C SER A 116 -9.86 4.45 -24.10
N LEU A 117 -10.59 4.74 -23.01
CA LEU A 117 -11.98 4.29 -22.93
C LEU A 117 -13.05 5.27 -22.42
N TYR A 118 -12.76 6.40 -21.75
CA TYR A 118 -13.84 7.35 -21.39
C TYR A 118 -13.33 8.80 -21.24
N PRO A 119 -14.06 9.84 -21.72
CA PRO A 119 -13.72 11.23 -21.46
C PRO A 119 -13.91 11.60 -19.98
N LEU A 120 -12.91 12.26 -19.41
CA LEU A 120 -12.94 12.82 -18.06
C LEU A 120 -14.04 13.89 -17.95
N THR A 121 -15.00 13.71 -17.06
CA THR A 121 -15.84 14.80 -16.56
C THR A 121 -15.51 15.11 -15.10
N GLU A 122 -15.26 16.40 -14.85
CA GLU A 122 -14.72 17.00 -13.62
C GLU A 122 -15.72 17.04 -12.45
N GLN A 123 -16.26 15.90 -11.99
CA GLN A 123 -17.20 15.91 -10.85
C GLN A 123 -16.94 14.90 -9.72
N GLN A 124 -15.84 14.14 -9.74
CA GLN A 124 -15.51 13.25 -8.61
C GLN A 124 -14.59 13.91 -7.55
N GLU A 125 -14.70 15.22 -7.37
CA GLU A 125 -14.15 15.95 -6.21
C GLU A 125 -15.28 16.33 -5.24
N ARG A 126 -15.94 15.34 -4.63
CA ARG A 126 -16.60 15.42 -3.31
C ARG A 126 -17.37 14.14 -2.98
N GLY A 127 -17.09 13.60 -1.80
CA GLY A 127 -18.01 12.71 -1.08
C GLY A 127 -17.86 11.22 -1.37
N ILE A 128 -17.08 10.53 -0.54
CA ILE A 128 -17.53 9.24 -0.02
C ILE A 128 -17.50 9.32 1.50
N ASN A 129 -18.54 9.98 2.04
CA ASN A 129 -19.10 9.60 3.33
C ASN A 129 -19.75 8.22 3.15
N GLY A 130 -18.90 7.20 3.11
CA GLY A 130 -19.29 5.81 3.18
C GLY A 130 -18.65 5.25 4.43
N THR A 131 -19.43 5.20 5.50
CA THR A 131 -19.13 4.41 6.69
C THR A 131 -18.91 2.97 6.26
N SER A 132 -17.66 2.64 5.95
CA SER A 132 -17.16 1.28 6.02
C SER A 132 -16.07 1.31 7.07
N VAL A 133 -16.47 1.01 8.30
CA VAL A 133 -15.58 0.46 9.31
C VAL A 133 -15.13 -0.90 8.76
N GLY A 134 -14.22 -0.85 7.79
CA GLY A 134 -13.59 -2.02 7.20
C GLY A 134 -12.60 -2.53 8.21
N THR A 135 -12.95 -3.65 8.84
CA THR A 135 -12.06 -4.36 9.75
C THR A 135 -10.68 -4.53 9.12
N ASN A 136 -9.65 -4.15 9.87
CA ASN A 136 -8.26 -3.94 9.44
C ASN A 136 -7.49 -5.21 8.99
N SER A 137 -8.12 -6.21 8.35
CA SER A 137 -7.46 -7.48 8.02
C SER A 137 -7.89 -8.17 6.73
N ASP A 138 -8.65 -7.49 5.86
CA ASP A 138 -8.99 -8.09 4.56
C ASP A 138 -7.76 -8.20 3.65
N LYS A 139 -7.29 -9.43 3.47
CA LYS A 139 -6.20 -9.79 2.57
C LYS A 139 -6.52 -9.31 1.14
N LEU A 140 -5.57 -8.64 0.49
CA LEU A 140 -5.65 -8.19 -0.90
C LEU A 140 -5.96 -9.34 -1.85
N TYR A 141 -5.51 -10.57 -1.53
CA TYR A 141 -5.93 -11.77 -2.25
C TYR A 141 -7.46 -11.97 -2.25
N ASN A 142 -8.13 -11.80 -1.12
CA ASN A 142 -9.57 -11.97 -1.03
C ASN A 142 -10.30 -10.84 -1.78
N LYS A 143 -9.84 -9.59 -1.61
CA LYS A 143 -10.35 -8.45 -2.38
C LYS A 143 -10.21 -8.69 -3.89
N CYS A 144 -9.11 -9.29 -4.32
CA CYS A 144 -8.87 -9.63 -5.71
C CYS A 144 -9.87 -10.66 -6.25
N LEU A 145 -10.14 -11.70 -5.46
CA LEU A 145 -11.11 -12.72 -5.83
C LEU A 145 -12.51 -12.11 -5.96
N GLN A 146 -12.93 -11.29 -5.01
CA GLN A 146 -14.23 -10.60 -5.03
C GLN A 146 -14.37 -9.72 -6.28
N ILE A 147 -13.37 -8.89 -6.58
CA ILE A 147 -13.37 -8.05 -7.80
C ILE A 147 -13.39 -8.91 -9.06
N THR A 148 -12.57 -9.96 -9.12
CA THR A 148 -12.52 -10.85 -10.29
C THR A 148 -13.87 -11.54 -10.51
N GLN A 149 -14.55 -11.97 -9.45
CA GLN A 149 -15.88 -12.59 -9.51
C GLN A 149 -16.95 -11.58 -9.96
N ALA A 150 -16.93 -10.36 -9.42
CA ALA A 150 -17.87 -9.31 -9.80
C ALA A 150 -17.74 -8.90 -11.28
N LEU A 151 -16.51 -8.92 -11.81
CA LEU A 151 -16.25 -8.63 -13.23
C LEU A 151 -16.69 -9.77 -14.17
N THR A 152 -16.72 -11.02 -13.71
CA THR A 152 -17.17 -12.17 -14.52
C THR A 152 -18.69 -12.33 -14.60
N VAL A 153 -19.46 -11.68 -13.72
CA VAL A 153 -20.94 -11.76 -13.70
C VAL A 153 -21.57 -10.67 -14.58
N LYS A 154 -20.79 -9.65 -14.97
CA LYS A 154 -21.25 -8.55 -15.84
C LYS A 154 -21.01 -8.79 -17.34
N THR A 155 -20.64 -10.01 -17.72
CA THR A 155 -20.44 -10.50 -19.10
C THR A 155 -21.33 -11.70 -19.33
#